data_AF-A0A951A1D2-F1
#
_entry.id   AF-A0A951A1D2-F1
#
_cell.length_a   1.000
_cell.length_b   1.000
_cell.length_c   1.000
_cell.angle_alpha   90.00
_cell.angle_beta   90.00
_cell.angle_gamma   90.00
#
_symmetry.space_group_name_H-M   'P 1'
#
loop_
_entity.id
_entity.type
_entity.pdbx_description
1 polymer ?
#
loop_
_entity_poly.entity_id
_entity_poly.type
_entity_poly.pdbx_seq_one_letter_code
_entity_poly.pdbx_strand_id
1 'polypeptide(L)'
;AHALVYAGVPDMAVGPHWYSCYEMAGNVCQALLEGKDHDFRDNQGTLTPEQQRELEDTILHAREPDWQYMIVNLLKTGAGPRQIVDVIQVGAAELMLECGAPENYSMPQHATEYCNTLRWYFDAFDHPHQVKLLFLAGAMVNTAAHNQAADPSNGPRQVGSLRAADAWAPGRLLERLHQAMLARSQDESLALVHAYVSGGFDTAPLLQRLAQAAAEFGNDPHNQEICLGLVEDYSRSTAVDRERLLLGCVTNLTGYRKYGDPLEAYQRFATAFDLPRVESINGDAPVEALALED
;
A
#
# COMPACT_ATOMS: atom_id res chain seq x y z
N ALA A 1 31.46 -14.50 17.38
CA ALA A 1 30.49 -13.40 17.41
C ALA A 1 30.09 -13.11 15.97
N HIS A 2 28.88 -13.50 15.56
CA HIS A 2 28.38 -13.20 14.22
C HIS A 2 27.87 -11.77 14.24
N ALA A 3 28.48 -10.89 13.45
CA ALA A 3 27.97 -9.56 13.20
C ALA A 3 26.72 -9.71 12.33
N LEU A 4 25.54 -9.71 12.95
CA LEU A 4 24.28 -9.46 12.25
C LEU A 4 24.29 -7.99 11.83
N VAL A 5 24.38 -7.76 10.53
CA VAL A 5 24.07 -6.45 9.94
C VAL A 5 22.55 -6.36 9.86
N TYR A 6 21.94 -5.60 10.77
CA TYR A 6 20.58 -5.10 10.63
C TYR A 6 20.59 -4.03 9.53
N ALA A 7 20.31 -4.43 8.29
CA ALA A 7 20.07 -3.50 7.19
C ALA A 7 18.69 -3.79 6.60
N GLY A 8 17.74 -2.90 6.90
CA GLY A 8 16.33 -2.89 6.45
C GLY A 8 15.44 -3.85 7.24
N VAL A 9 14.60 -3.46 8.20
CA VAL A 9 13.81 -2.24 8.38
C VAL A 9 13.79 -1.93 9.89
N PRO A 10 14.21 -0.73 10.35
CA PRO A 10 14.22 -0.39 11.77
C PRO A 10 12.89 -0.66 12.45
N ASP A 11 11.77 -0.37 11.79
CA ASP A 11 10.45 -0.49 12.38
C ASP A 11 9.96 -1.95 12.52
N MET A 12 10.25 -2.82 11.54
CA MET A 12 10.01 -4.27 11.66
C MET A 12 10.93 -4.93 12.69
N ALA A 13 12.10 -4.37 12.99
CA ALA A 13 13.08 -4.98 13.89
C ALA A 13 12.96 -4.56 15.37
N VAL A 14 12.23 -3.48 15.67
CA VAL A 14 12.22 -2.87 17.02
C VAL A 14 10.85 -2.78 17.68
N GLY A 15 9.76 -3.08 16.96
CA GLY A 15 8.41 -3.06 17.52
C GLY A 15 8.08 -4.33 18.34
N PRO A 16 7.52 -4.22 19.56
CA PRO A 16 7.06 -5.39 20.34
C PRO A 16 5.96 -6.19 19.62
N HIS A 17 5.24 -5.54 18.70
CA HIS A 17 4.26 -6.18 17.83
C HIS A 17 4.91 -7.19 16.87
N TRP A 18 6.05 -6.86 16.27
CA TRP A 18 6.73 -7.75 15.31
C TRP A 18 7.21 -9.04 15.95
N TYR A 19 7.80 -8.98 17.14
CA TYR A 19 8.23 -10.19 17.86
C TYR A 19 7.03 -11.11 18.12
N SER A 20 5.90 -10.54 18.54
CA SER A 20 4.66 -11.30 18.79
C SER A 20 4.10 -11.92 17.51
N CYS A 21 4.08 -11.17 16.40
CA CYS A 21 3.66 -11.68 15.09
C CYS A 21 4.60 -12.78 14.56
N TYR A 22 5.90 -12.65 14.78
CA TYR A 22 6.88 -13.65 14.38
C TYR A 22 6.75 -14.95 15.19
N GLU A 23 6.57 -14.85 16.51
CA GLU A 23 6.27 -15.99 17.37
C GLU A 23 4.96 -16.68 16.96
N MET A 24 3.91 -15.91 16.67
CA MET A 24 2.66 -16.43 16.11
C MET A 24 2.92 -17.19 14.80
N ALA A 25 3.64 -16.61 13.85
CA ALA A 25 3.95 -17.25 12.58
C ALA A 25 4.77 -18.53 12.75
N GLY A 26 5.72 -18.54 13.69
CA GLY A 26 6.47 -19.73 14.08
C GLY A 26 5.58 -20.84 14.60
N ASN A 27 4.65 -20.51 15.50
CA ASN A 27 3.69 -21.47 16.06
C ASN A 27 2.73 -22.01 15.00
N VAL A 28 2.22 -21.17 14.10
CA VAL A 28 1.37 -21.58 12.98
C VAL A 28 2.12 -22.55 12.07
N CYS A 29 3.36 -22.24 11.68
CA CYS A 29 4.19 -23.12 10.86
C CYS A 29 4.47 -24.45 11.56
N GLN A 30 4.78 -24.43 12.87
CA GLN A 30 5.03 -25.64 13.64
C GLN A 30 3.78 -26.53 13.74
N ALA A 31 2.62 -25.94 14.01
CA ALA A 31 1.39 -26.68 14.28
C ALA A 31 0.70 -27.16 12.99
N LEU A 32 0.65 -26.31 11.96
CA LEU A 32 -0.19 -26.54 10.77
C LEU A 32 0.60 -26.97 9.54
N LEU A 33 1.90 -26.65 9.50
CA LEU A 33 2.83 -27.08 8.45
C LEU A 33 3.87 -28.09 9.00
N GLU A 34 3.70 -28.59 10.23
CA GLU A 34 4.59 -29.57 10.86
C GLU A 34 6.06 -29.12 10.98
N GLY A 35 6.31 -27.80 11.01
CA GLY A 35 7.66 -27.24 10.99
C GLY A 35 8.37 -27.37 9.63
N LYS A 36 7.61 -27.66 8.56
CA LYS A 36 8.08 -27.82 7.19
C LYS A 36 7.72 -26.62 6.31
N ASP A 37 7.70 -25.42 6.88
CA ASP A 37 7.39 -24.19 6.14
C ASP A 37 8.31 -23.97 4.92
N HIS A 38 9.58 -24.38 5.03
CA HIS A 38 10.55 -24.32 3.95
C HIS A 38 10.17 -25.16 2.72
N ASP A 39 9.41 -26.24 2.86
CA ASP A 39 8.98 -27.09 1.75
C ASP A 39 7.97 -26.37 0.82
N PHE A 40 7.23 -25.40 1.35
CA PHE A 40 6.22 -24.64 0.59
C PHE A 40 6.80 -23.39 -0.09
N ARG A 41 8.06 -23.07 0.19
CA ARG A 41 8.73 -21.88 -0.32
C ARG A 41 8.76 -21.82 -1.84
N ASP A 42 9.02 -22.98 -2.45
CA ASP A 42 9.26 -23.11 -3.88
C ASP A 42 7.96 -23.37 -4.66
N ASN A 43 6.79 -23.33 -4.00
CA ASN A 43 5.50 -23.38 -4.67
C ASN A 43 5.41 -22.31 -5.78
N GLN A 44 4.96 -22.72 -6.96
CA GLN A 44 4.78 -21.84 -8.14
C GLN A 44 3.32 -21.79 -8.63
N GLY A 45 2.38 -22.40 -7.89
CA GLY A 45 0.98 -22.43 -8.28
C GLY A 45 0.35 -21.04 -8.25
N THR A 46 -0.64 -20.84 -9.12
CA THR A 46 -1.35 -19.56 -9.23
C THR A 46 -2.64 -19.52 -8.44
N LEU A 47 -3.05 -18.36 -7.95
CA LEU A 47 -4.38 -18.12 -7.39
C LEU A 47 -5.33 -17.68 -8.52
N THR A 48 -6.47 -18.36 -8.62
CA THR A 48 -7.60 -17.91 -9.45
C THR A 48 -8.17 -16.58 -8.93
N PRO A 49 -8.85 -15.77 -9.78
CA PRO A 49 -9.49 -14.54 -9.32
C PRO A 49 -10.42 -14.74 -8.12
N GLU A 50 -11.13 -15.87 -8.07
CA GLU A 50 -11.98 -16.26 -6.95
C GLU A 50 -11.19 -16.46 -5.67
N GLN A 51 -10.07 -17.20 -5.73
CA GLN A 51 -9.19 -17.41 -4.58
C GLN A 51 -8.53 -16.11 -4.11
N GLN A 52 -8.18 -15.19 -5.02
CA GLN A 52 -7.62 -13.89 -4.65
C GLN A 52 -8.65 -13.08 -3.87
N ARG A 53 -9.89 -12.98 -4.36
CA ARG A 53 -10.98 -12.29 -3.64
C ARG A 53 -11.29 -12.93 -2.30
N GLU A 54 -11.32 -14.27 -2.22
CA GLU A 54 -11.59 -14.99 -0.98
C GLU A 54 -10.47 -14.79 0.05
N LEU A 55 -9.21 -14.84 -0.37
CA LEU A 55 -8.06 -14.56 0.50
C LEU A 55 -8.12 -13.12 1.02
N GLU A 56 -8.34 -12.15 0.14
CA GLU A 56 -8.43 -10.75 0.52
C GLU A 56 -9.56 -10.49 1.52
N ASP A 57 -10.78 -10.94 1.21
CA ASP A 57 -11.94 -10.81 2.11
C ASP A 57 -11.67 -11.45 3.46
N THR A 58 -11.06 -12.64 3.47
CA THR A 58 -10.68 -13.32 4.71
C THR A 58 -9.65 -12.52 5.51
N ILE A 59 -8.65 -11.93 4.85
CA ILE A 59 -7.62 -11.13 5.51
C ILE A 59 -8.21 -9.84 6.08
N LEU A 60 -9.14 -9.19 5.38
CA LEU A 60 -9.74 -7.93 5.84
C LEU A 60 -10.79 -8.13 6.92
N HIS A 61 -11.54 -9.23 6.90
CA HIS A 61 -12.76 -9.37 7.71
C HIS A 61 -12.75 -10.53 8.72
N ALA A 62 -12.02 -11.60 8.47
CA ALA A 62 -12.03 -12.76 9.37
C ALA A 62 -11.18 -12.52 10.62
N ARG A 63 -11.45 -13.27 11.69
CA ARG A 63 -10.66 -13.22 12.93
C ARG A 63 -9.56 -14.29 12.92
N GLU A 64 -8.54 -14.14 13.76
CA GLU A 64 -7.64 -15.26 14.05
C GLU A 64 -8.42 -16.42 14.70
N PRO A 65 -8.16 -17.69 14.32
CA PRO A 65 -7.10 -18.15 13.39
C PRO A 65 -7.56 -18.35 11.93
N ASP A 66 -8.74 -17.89 11.52
CA ASP A 66 -9.35 -18.26 10.23
C ASP A 66 -8.52 -17.83 9.01
N TRP A 67 -7.98 -16.60 9.02
CA TRP A 67 -7.10 -16.15 7.93
C TRP A 67 -5.76 -16.91 7.89
N GLN A 68 -5.28 -17.42 9.04
CA GLN A 68 -4.08 -18.26 9.10
C GLN A 68 -4.36 -19.61 8.43
N TYR A 69 -5.53 -20.18 8.67
CA TYR A 69 -5.98 -21.42 8.02
C TYR A 69 -6.13 -21.25 6.51
N MET A 70 -6.64 -20.11 6.05
CA MET A 70 -6.71 -19.80 4.61
C MET A 70 -5.32 -19.83 3.96
N ILE A 71 -4.35 -19.09 4.51
CA ILE A 71 -2.98 -19.05 3.98
C ILE A 71 -2.37 -20.47 3.96
N VAL A 72 -2.52 -21.24 5.03
CA VAL A 72 -2.04 -22.62 5.11
C VAL A 72 -2.66 -23.51 4.03
N ASN A 73 -3.98 -23.39 3.81
CA ASN A 73 -4.68 -24.18 2.81
C ASN A 73 -4.20 -23.84 1.38
N LEU A 74 -3.99 -22.55 1.09
CA LEU A 74 -3.41 -22.12 -0.18
C LEU A 74 -2.01 -22.70 -0.39
N LEU A 75 -1.13 -22.63 0.61
CA LEU A 75 0.20 -23.24 0.54
C LEU A 75 0.14 -24.75 0.31
N LYS A 76 -0.73 -25.46 1.03
CA LYS A 76 -0.90 -26.93 0.89
C LYS A 76 -1.45 -27.34 -0.47
N THR A 77 -2.23 -26.48 -1.12
CA THR A 77 -2.73 -26.69 -2.48
C THR A 77 -1.75 -26.25 -3.57
N GLY A 78 -0.56 -25.78 -3.18
CA GLY A 78 0.53 -25.46 -4.10
C GLY A 78 0.60 -23.99 -4.53
N ALA A 79 -0.21 -23.10 -3.93
CA ALA A 79 -0.15 -21.68 -4.22
C ALA A 79 1.22 -21.09 -3.89
N GLY A 80 1.75 -20.26 -4.79
CA GLY A 80 3.04 -19.61 -4.60
C GLY A 80 3.00 -18.51 -3.54
N PRO A 81 3.94 -18.49 -2.57
CA PRO A 81 4.03 -17.43 -1.55
C PRO A 81 4.04 -16.02 -2.14
N ARG A 82 4.72 -15.84 -3.26
CA ARG A 82 4.80 -14.55 -3.96
C ARG A 82 3.42 -14.04 -4.39
N GLN A 83 2.51 -14.92 -4.80
CA GLN A 83 1.15 -14.52 -5.19
C GLN A 83 0.26 -14.24 -3.98
N ILE A 84 0.45 -14.99 -2.89
CA ILE A 84 -0.30 -14.75 -1.64
C ILE A 84 0.04 -13.34 -1.11
N VAL A 85 1.31 -12.96 -1.08
CA VAL A 85 1.70 -11.62 -0.60
C VAL A 85 1.21 -10.49 -1.54
N ASP A 86 1.11 -10.74 -2.85
CA ASP A 86 0.50 -9.77 -3.78
C ASP A 86 -0.96 -9.47 -3.45
N VAL A 87 -1.74 -10.49 -3.10
CA VAL A 87 -3.15 -10.32 -2.73
C VAL A 87 -3.27 -9.59 -1.39
N ILE A 88 -2.44 -9.92 -0.40
CA ILE A 88 -2.43 -9.22 0.89
C ILE A 88 -2.05 -7.74 0.70
N GLN A 89 -1.11 -7.45 -0.19
CA GLN A 89 -0.70 -6.07 -0.52
C GLN A 89 -1.84 -5.28 -1.17
N VAL A 90 -2.65 -5.90 -2.03
CA VAL A 90 -3.87 -5.27 -2.56
C VAL A 90 -4.86 -4.96 -1.44
N GLY A 91 -5.06 -5.88 -0.48
CA GLY A 91 -5.88 -5.63 0.71
C GLY A 91 -5.37 -4.47 1.56
N ALA A 92 -4.05 -4.31 1.71
CA ALA A 92 -3.46 -3.17 2.41
C ALA A 92 -3.77 -1.83 1.71
N ALA A 93 -3.71 -1.79 0.37
CA ALA A 93 -4.09 -0.61 -0.40
C ALA A 93 -5.61 -0.32 -0.33
N GLU A 94 -6.45 -1.35 -0.24
CA GLU A 94 -7.89 -1.19 0.00
C GLU A 94 -8.16 -0.50 1.34
N LEU A 95 -7.47 -0.89 2.43
CA LEU A 95 -7.61 -0.22 3.72
C LEU A 95 -7.30 1.27 3.67
N MET A 96 -6.39 1.68 2.79
CA MET A 96 -6.09 3.08 2.56
C MET A 96 -7.21 3.78 1.80
N LEU A 97 -7.81 3.12 0.80
CA LEU A 97 -8.99 3.63 0.08
C LEU A 97 -10.22 3.79 0.99
N GLU A 98 -10.41 2.85 1.91
CA GLU A 98 -11.50 2.83 2.88
C GLU A 98 -11.28 3.79 4.06
N CYS A 99 -10.11 4.41 4.17
CA CYS A 99 -9.81 5.37 5.23
C CYS A 99 -10.52 6.71 4.97
N GLY A 100 -11.67 6.91 5.61
CA GLY A 100 -12.49 8.11 5.44
C GLY A 100 -12.10 9.28 6.34
N ALA A 101 -11.54 9.00 7.52
CA ALA A 101 -10.99 10.03 8.41
C ALA A 101 -9.54 10.38 8.02
N PRO A 102 -9.23 11.65 7.69
CA PRO A 102 -7.86 12.09 7.35
C PRO A 102 -6.81 11.84 8.44
N GLU A 103 -7.23 11.73 9.70
CA GLU A 103 -6.39 11.45 10.88
C GLU A 103 -6.07 9.96 11.09
N ASN A 104 -6.78 9.03 10.44
CA ASN A 104 -6.66 7.59 10.72
C ASN A 104 -5.71 6.84 9.78
N TYR A 105 -4.97 7.55 8.92
CA TYR A 105 -4.17 6.94 7.86
C TYR A 105 -2.93 6.17 8.34
N SER A 106 -2.47 6.39 9.57
CA SER A 106 -1.25 5.74 10.09
C SER A 106 -1.29 4.21 9.96
N MET A 107 -2.40 3.57 10.35
CA MET A 107 -2.50 2.11 10.29
C MET A 107 -2.52 1.56 8.84
N PRO A 108 -3.35 2.08 7.91
CA PRO A 108 -3.27 1.70 6.49
C PRO A 108 -1.92 1.97 5.82
N GLN A 109 -1.28 3.10 6.15
CA GLN A 109 0.02 3.48 5.62
C GLN A 109 1.08 2.45 6.01
N HIS A 110 1.21 2.15 7.30
CA HIS A 110 2.18 1.16 7.79
C HIS A 110 1.87 -0.25 7.28
N ALA A 111 0.60 -0.65 7.21
CA ALA A 111 0.24 -1.94 6.63
C ALA A 111 0.73 -2.07 5.17
N THR A 112 0.63 -0.98 4.40
CA THR A 112 1.13 -0.91 3.03
C THR A 112 2.66 -0.98 2.97
N GLU A 113 3.37 -0.20 3.77
CA GLU A 113 4.85 -0.17 3.84
C GLU A 113 5.44 -1.54 4.21
N TYR A 114 4.85 -2.19 5.21
CA TYR A 114 5.28 -3.53 5.59
C TYR A 114 5.03 -4.54 4.48
N CYS A 115 3.87 -4.51 3.82
CA CYS A 115 3.60 -5.38 2.67
C CYS A 115 4.59 -5.13 1.53
N ASN A 116 4.91 -3.88 1.20
CA ASN A 116 5.93 -3.52 0.22
C ASN A 116 7.29 -4.15 0.57
N THR A 117 7.74 -4.00 1.82
CA THR A 117 9.03 -4.54 2.25
C THR A 117 9.04 -6.06 2.24
N LEU A 118 7.97 -6.71 2.72
CA LEU A 118 7.86 -8.15 2.70
C LEU A 118 7.86 -8.69 1.27
N ARG A 119 7.13 -8.01 0.37
CA ARG A 119 7.14 -8.32 -1.05
C ARG A 119 8.55 -8.20 -1.60
N TRP A 120 9.29 -7.12 -1.31
CA TRP A 120 10.68 -6.96 -1.76
C TRP A 120 11.56 -8.10 -1.25
N TYR A 121 11.36 -8.53 -0.01
CA TYR A 121 12.11 -9.64 0.58
C TYR A 121 11.92 -10.95 -0.22
N PHE A 122 10.69 -11.26 -0.63
CA PHE A 122 10.41 -12.43 -1.48
C PHE A 122 11.12 -12.42 -2.85
N ASP A 123 11.44 -11.23 -3.39
CA ASP A 123 12.16 -11.13 -4.67
C ASP A 123 13.68 -11.12 -4.51
N ALA A 124 14.17 -10.57 -3.40
CA ALA A 124 15.59 -10.28 -3.24
C ALA A 124 16.36 -11.35 -2.46
N PHE A 125 15.66 -12.16 -1.64
CA PHE A 125 16.29 -13.13 -0.75
C PHE A 125 15.79 -14.53 -0.99
N ASP A 126 16.72 -15.48 -0.87
CA ASP A 126 16.46 -16.91 -0.88
C ASP A 126 16.60 -17.44 0.56
N HIS A 127 15.52 -17.36 1.37
CA HIS A 127 15.59 -17.67 2.81
C HIS A 127 14.65 -18.81 3.20
N PRO A 128 15.12 -19.81 3.98
CA PRO A 128 14.32 -21.01 4.31
C PRO A 128 13.04 -20.70 5.10
N HIS A 129 12.99 -19.55 5.79
CA HIS A 129 11.84 -19.14 6.60
C HIS A 129 10.99 -18.03 5.97
N GLN A 130 11.16 -17.72 4.68
CA GLN A 130 10.42 -16.63 4.05
C GLN A 130 8.89 -16.87 4.03
N VAL A 131 8.43 -18.13 4.08
CA VAL A 131 7.00 -18.46 4.16
C VAL A 131 6.34 -17.88 5.42
N LYS A 132 7.09 -17.72 6.52
CA LYS A 132 6.59 -17.10 7.75
C LYS A 132 6.10 -15.67 7.52
N LEU A 133 6.73 -14.96 6.58
CA LEU A 133 6.42 -13.56 6.27
C LEU A 133 4.99 -13.37 5.74
N LEU A 134 4.36 -14.42 5.18
CA LEU A 134 2.95 -14.37 4.78
C LEU A 134 2.03 -14.16 5.99
N PHE A 135 2.35 -14.79 7.12
CA PHE A 135 1.56 -14.64 8.34
C PHE A 135 1.81 -13.30 9.01
N LEU A 136 3.01 -12.73 8.87
CA LEU A 136 3.29 -11.37 9.33
C LEU A 136 2.51 -10.34 8.50
N ALA A 137 2.54 -10.46 7.17
CA ALA A 137 1.74 -9.62 6.28
C ALA A 137 0.25 -9.71 6.62
N GLY A 138 -0.27 -10.94 6.76
CA GLY A 138 -1.67 -11.17 7.12
C GLY A 138 -2.06 -10.57 8.47
N ALA A 139 -1.24 -10.74 9.51
CA ALA A 139 -1.50 -10.19 10.83
C ALA A 139 -1.54 -8.65 10.84
N MET A 140 -0.62 -8.01 10.11
CA MET A 140 -0.54 -6.55 10.00
C MET A 140 -1.78 -5.97 9.32
N VAL A 141 -2.14 -6.52 8.16
CA VAL A 141 -3.31 -6.05 7.40
C VAL A 141 -4.60 -6.36 8.16
N ASN A 142 -4.74 -7.57 8.73
CA ASN A 142 -5.94 -7.94 9.51
C ASN A 142 -6.13 -7.05 10.75
N THR A 143 -5.03 -6.78 11.48
CA THR A 143 -5.08 -5.88 12.65
C THR A 143 -5.43 -4.45 12.25
N ALA A 144 -4.81 -3.94 11.17
CA ALA A 144 -5.13 -2.63 10.63
C ALA A 144 -6.60 -2.55 10.18
N ALA A 145 -7.12 -3.59 9.53
CA ALA A 145 -8.52 -3.66 9.10
C ALA A 145 -9.50 -3.58 10.29
N HIS A 146 -9.25 -4.37 11.33
CA HIS A 146 -10.09 -4.33 12.53
C HIS A 146 -9.96 -3.02 13.33
N ASN A 147 -8.79 -2.38 13.30
CA ASN A 147 -8.62 -1.05 13.88
C ASN A 147 -9.42 -0.01 13.09
N GLN A 148 -9.30 -0.01 11.77
CA GLN A 148 -10.02 0.89 10.88
C GLN A 148 -11.54 0.74 11.01
N ALA A 149 -12.04 -0.49 11.10
CA ALA A 149 -13.47 -0.78 11.27
C ALA A 149 -14.06 -0.26 12.59
N ALA A 150 -13.25 0.15 13.56
CA ALA A 150 -13.73 0.74 14.81
C ALA A 150 -14.19 2.20 14.65
N ASP A 151 -13.75 2.89 13.59
CA ASP A 151 -14.17 4.26 13.28
C ASP A 151 -15.29 4.25 12.22
N PRO A 152 -16.48 4.82 12.50
CA PRO A 152 -17.60 4.81 11.57
C PRO A 152 -17.42 5.69 10.33
N SER A 153 -16.38 6.55 10.29
CA SER A 153 -16.03 7.32 9.10
C SER A 153 -15.30 6.49 8.05
N ASN A 154 -14.73 5.35 8.44
CA ASN A 154 -14.06 4.41 7.55
C ASN A 154 -15.07 3.43 6.95
N GLY A 155 -14.70 2.86 5.80
CA GLY A 155 -15.42 1.77 5.16
C GLY A 155 -15.38 1.85 3.64
N PRO A 156 -16.10 0.94 2.96
CA PRO A 156 -16.03 0.77 1.52
C PRO A 156 -16.24 2.09 0.76
N ARG A 157 -15.27 2.43 -0.08
CA ARG A 157 -15.32 3.64 -0.92
C ARG A 157 -15.58 3.27 -2.37
N GLN A 158 -16.65 3.81 -2.95
CA GLN A 158 -16.85 3.72 -4.39
C GLN A 158 -16.03 4.79 -5.12
N VAL A 159 -15.17 4.36 -6.04
CA VAL A 159 -14.49 5.26 -6.97
C VAL A 159 -15.50 5.77 -7.98
N GLY A 160 -15.77 7.08 -7.95
CA GLY A 160 -16.69 7.74 -8.86
C GLY A 160 -16.15 7.79 -10.30
N SER A 161 -17.03 8.14 -11.24
CA SER A 161 -16.66 8.45 -12.62
C SER A 161 -16.71 9.96 -12.85
N LEU A 162 -15.77 10.46 -13.67
CA LEU A 162 -15.79 11.85 -14.12
C LEU A 162 -16.53 11.93 -15.46
N ARG A 163 -17.57 12.78 -15.52
CA ARG A 163 -18.44 12.87 -16.70
C ARG A 163 -17.62 13.12 -17.98
N ALA A 164 -17.80 12.24 -18.97
CA ALA A 164 -17.13 12.28 -20.27
C ALA A 164 -15.60 12.14 -20.25
N ALA A 165 -14.99 11.80 -19.12
CA ALA A 165 -13.55 11.53 -19.04
C ALA A 165 -13.14 10.33 -19.91
N ASP A 166 -14.03 9.34 -20.09
CA ASP A 166 -13.80 8.19 -20.98
C ASP A 166 -13.56 8.57 -22.44
N ALA A 167 -13.99 9.77 -22.85
CA ALA A 167 -13.78 10.30 -24.20
C ALA A 167 -12.54 11.21 -24.31
N TRP A 168 -11.81 11.44 -23.22
CA TRP A 168 -10.64 12.32 -23.22
C TRP A 168 -9.41 11.58 -23.73
N ALA A 169 -8.52 12.32 -24.41
CA ALA A 169 -7.22 11.79 -24.77
C ALA A 169 -6.37 11.51 -23.50
N PRO A 170 -5.50 10.48 -23.50
CA PRO A 170 -4.70 10.09 -22.34
C PRO A 170 -3.84 11.24 -21.79
N GLY A 171 -3.26 12.07 -22.66
CA GLY A 171 -2.47 13.23 -22.24
C GLY A 171 -3.28 14.24 -21.42
N ARG A 172 -4.55 14.47 -21.79
CA ARG A 172 -5.46 15.36 -21.04
C ARG A 172 -5.84 14.78 -19.68
N LEU A 173 -6.05 13.46 -19.60
CA LEU A 173 -6.31 12.78 -18.34
C LEU A 173 -5.11 12.94 -17.38
N LEU A 174 -3.89 12.73 -17.87
CA LEU A 174 -2.66 12.85 -17.05
C LEU A 174 -2.40 14.28 -16.59
N GLU A 175 -2.61 15.27 -17.46
CA GLU A 175 -2.48 16.68 -17.10
C GLU A 175 -3.50 17.06 -16.03
N ARG A 176 -4.77 16.66 -16.21
CA ARG A 176 -5.82 16.94 -15.21
C ARG A 176 -5.55 16.21 -13.90
N LEU A 177 -5.09 14.96 -13.96
CA LEU A 177 -4.76 14.15 -12.78
C LEU A 177 -3.67 14.83 -11.97
N HIS A 178 -2.63 15.35 -12.62
CA HIS A 178 -1.57 16.09 -11.95
C HIS A 178 -2.11 17.27 -11.14
N GLN A 179 -2.94 18.10 -11.79
CA GLN A 179 -3.55 19.27 -11.16
C GLN A 179 -4.47 18.88 -10.00
N ALA A 180 -5.28 17.83 -10.18
CA ALA A 180 -6.19 17.34 -9.15
C ALA A 180 -5.43 16.81 -7.93
N MET A 181 -4.33 16.08 -8.11
CA MET A 181 -3.52 15.57 -7.00
C MET A 181 -2.86 16.71 -6.22
N LEU A 182 -2.26 17.68 -6.91
CA LEU A 182 -1.64 18.85 -6.25
C LEU A 182 -2.65 19.75 -5.55
N ALA A 183 -3.88 19.82 -6.06
CA ALA A 183 -5.00 20.46 -5.39
C ALA A 183 -5.65 19.58 -4.30
N ARG A 184 -5.09 18.39 -4.01
CA ARG A 184 -5.64 17.38 -3.08
C ARG A 184 -7.12 17.05 -3.31
N SER A 185 -7.56 17.11 -4.57
CA SER A 185 -8.91 16.75 -4.99
C SER A 185 -9.00 15.23 -5.14
N GLN A 186 -9.19 14.52 -4.03
CA GLN A 186 -9.13 13.05 -3.97
C GLN A 186 -10.11 12.36 -4.93
N ASP A 187 -11.40 12.69 -4.88
CA ASP A 187 -12.42 12.05 -5.72
C ASP A 187 -12.14 12.22 -7.21
N GLU A 188 -11.73 13.42 -7.61
CA GLU A 188 -11.37 13.69 -9.00
C GLU A 188 -10.11 12.91 -9.40
N SER A 189 -9.10 12.86 -8.53
CA SER A 189 -7.86 12.13 -8.78
C SER A 189 -8.11 10.63 -8.94
N LEU A 190 -8.93 10.04 -8.06
CA LEU A 190 -9.34 8.63 -8.16
C LEU A 190 -10.12 8.34 -9.44
N ALA A 191 -11.09 9.20 -9.78
CA ALA A 191 -11.88 9.05 -11.01
C ALA A 191 -11.00 9.13 -12.27
N LEU A 192 -9.97 9.98 -12.27
CA LEU A 192 -9.04 10.13 -13.40
C LEU A 192 -8.09 8.93 -13.54
N VAL A 193 -7.57 8.38 -12.45
CA VAL A 193 -6.79 7.13 -12.49
C VAL A 193 -7.66 5.99 -13.00
N HIS A 194 -8.87 5.83 -12.44
CA HIS A 194 -9.80 4.80 -12.88
C HIS A 194 -10.15 4.93 -14.38
N ALA A 195 -10.44 6.15 -14.86
CA ALA A 195 -10.72 6.40 -16.27
C ALA A 195 -9.51 6.09 -17.18
N TYR A 196 -8.30 6.44 -16.75
CA TYR A 196 -7.08 6.17 -17.51
C TYR A 196 -6.84 4.66 -17.64
N VAL A 197 -6.96 3.93 -16.54
CA VAL A 197 -6.71 2.50 -16.50
C VAL A 197 -7.81 1.72 -17.24
N SER A 198 -9.09 2.05 -16.99
CA SER A 198 -10.24 1.47 -17.70
C SER A 198 -10.22 1.75 -19.21
N GLY A 199 -9.60 2.86 -19.63
CA GLY A 199 -9.38 3.20 -21.04
C GLY A 199 -8.36 2.30 -21.75
N GLY A 200 -7.62 1.46 -21.03
CA GLY A 200 -6.63 0.55 -21.59
C GLY A 200 -5.41 1.27 -22.19
N PHE A 201 -5.09 2.47 -21.71
CA PHE A 201 -3.93 3.23 -22.18
C PHE A 201 -2.61 2.66 -21.64
N ASP A 202 -1.49 3.04 -22.25
CA ASP A 202 -0.15 2.73 -21.74
C ASP A 202 0.00 3.26 -20.30
N THR A 203 0.35 2.38 -19.37
CA THR A 203 0.44 2.71 -17.95
C THR A 203 1.73 3.41 -17.58
N ALA A 204 2.79 3.33 -18.38
CA ALA A 204 4.08 3.95 -18.05
C ALA A 204 3.99 5.48 -17.82
N PRO A 205 3.29 6.27 -18.67
CA PRO A 205 3.04 7.68 -18.41
C PRO A 205 2.22 7.96 -17.13
N LEU A 206 1.30 7.07 -16.76
CA LEU A 206 0.54 7.19 -15.51
C LEU A 206 1.46 6.98 -14.31
N LEU A 207 2.26 5.92 -14.31
CA LEU A 207 3.22 5.64 -13.24
C LEU A 207 4.22 6.77 -13.07
N GLN A 208 4.74 7.31 -14.18
CA GLN A 208 5.61 8.48 -14.15
C GLN A 208 4.91 9.69 -13.52
N ARG A 209 3.63 9.92 -13.84
CA ARG A 209 2.87 11.04 -13.29
C ARG A 209 2.61 10.91 -11.79
N LEU A 210 2.28 9.71 -11.33
CA LEU A 210 2.10 9.42 -9.91
C LEU A 210 3.40 9.59 -9.13
N ALA A 211 4.52 9.06 -9.65
CA ALA A 211 5.84 9.23 -9.06
C ALA A 211 6.29 10.70 -9.02
N GLN A 212 6.01 11.46 -10.09
CA GLN A 212 6.27 12.90 -10.12
C GLN A 212 5.51 13.62 -8.99
N ALA A 213 4.21 13.37 -8.87
CA ALA A 213 3.41 14.02 -7.83
C ALA A 213 3.90 13.63 -6.43
N ALA A 214 4.21 12.36 -6.19
CA ALA A 214 4.79 11.91 -4.92
C ALA A 214 6.06 12.70 -4.56
N ALA A 215 6.96 12.95 -5.52
CA ALA A 215 8.16 13.75 -5.31
C ALA A 215 7.89 15.25 -5.08
N GLU A 216 6.77 15.78 -5.58
CA GLU A 216 6.36 17.17 -5.37
C GLU A 216 5.80 17.40 -3.95
N PHE A 217 5.16 16.39 -3.36
CA PHE A 217 4.78 16.38 -1.95
C PHE A 217 6.01 16.12 -1.06
N GLY A 218 6.62 17.20 -0.54
CA GLY A 218 7.94 17.15 0.10
C GLY A 218 8.00 17.47 1.58
N ASN A 219 6.87 17.76 2.22
CA ASN A 219 6.81 18.13 3.65
C ASN A 219 6.81 16.92 4.61
N ASP A 220 6.58 15.72 4.10
CA ASP A 220 6.44 14.50 4.89
C ASP A 220 6.95 13.31 4.06
N PRO A 221 7.93 12.54 4.55
CA PRO A 221 8.52 11.41 3.81
C PRO A 221 7.52 10.31 3.44
N HIS A 222 6.43 10.12 4.20
CA HIS A 222 5.41 9.11 3.89
C HIS A 222 4.71 9.38 2.55
N ASN A 223 4.70 10.62 2.07
CA ASN A 223 4.22 10.93 0.72
C ASN A 223 5.04 10.24 -0.37
N GLN A 224 6.36 10.25 -0.21
CA GLN A 224 7.28 9.75 -1.23
C GLN A 224 7.42 8.24 -1.08
N GLU A 225 7.74 7.76 0.12
CA GLU A 225 8.03 6.36 0.38
C GLU A 225 6.86 5.45 0.00
N ILE A 226 5.67 5.71 0.55
CA ILE A 226 4.49 4.87 0.34
C ILE A 226 4.04 4.90 -1.12
N CYS A 227 3.97 6.09 -1.72
CA CYS A 227 3.50 6.23 -3.09
C CYS A 227 4.47 5.62 -4.10
N LEU A 228 5.78 5.81 -3.92
CA LEU A 228 6.77 5.18 -4.80
C LEU A 228 6.77 3.65 -4.61
N GLY A 229 6.60 3.17 -3.38
CA GLY A 229 6.40 1.75 -3.08
C GLY A 229 5.21 1.16 -3.84
N LEU A 230 4.04 1.80 -3.75
CA LEU A 230 2.82 1.37 -4.46
C LEU A 230 2.96 1.39 -5.99
N VAL A 231 3.68 2.37 -6.55
CA VAL A 231 3.97 2.44 -7.99
C VAL A 231 4.91 1.31 -8.44
N GLU A 232 5.94 1.02 -7.65
CA GLU A 232 6.84 -0.11 -7.88
C GLU A 232 6.09 -1.45 -7.77
N ASP A 233 5.27 -1.59 -6.74
CA ASP A 233 4.46 -2.76 -6.46
C ASP A 233 3.47 -3.06 -7.58
N TYR A 234 2.75 -2.05 -8.08
CA TYR A 234 1.86 -2.21 -9.23
C TYR A 234 2.56 -2.87 -10.42
N SER A 235 3.78 -2.42 -10.71
CA SER A 235 4.55 -2.90 -11.86
C SER A 235 5.00 -4.37 -11.70
N ARG A 236 5.08 -4.86 -10.47
CA ARG A 236 5.58 -6.20 -10.14
C ARG A 236 4.54 -7.14 -9.54
N SER A 237 3.33 -6.66 -9.28
CA SER A 237 2.25 -7.44 -8.70
C SER A 237 1.59 -8.32 -9.76
N THR A 238 1.27 -9.55 -9.34
CA THR A 238 0.53 -10.55 -10.10
C THR A 238 -0.96 -10.61 -9.73
N ALA A 239 -1.41 -9.79 -8.77
CA ALA A 239 -2.81 -9.74 -8.37
C ALA A 239 -3.70 -9.20 -9.51
N VAL A 240 -4.90 -9.75 -9.62
CA VAL A 240 -5.89 -9.38 -10.64
C VAL A 240 -6.31 -7.92 -10.48
N ASP A 241 -6.55 -7.48 -9.24
CA ASP A 241 -7.02 -6.13 -8.93
C ASP A 241 -5.89 -5.19 -8.50
N ARG A 242 -4.67 -5.42 -8.98
CA ARG A 242 -3.47 -4.63 -8.63
C ARG A 242 -3.60 -3.14 -8.91
N GLU A 243 -4.55 -2.73 -9.76
CA GLU A 243 -4.88 -1.32 -10.04
C GLU A 243 -5.23 -0.54 -8.76
N ARG A 244 -5.73 -1.23 -7.73
CA ARG A 244 -5.97 -0.64 -6.41
C ARG A 244 -4.72 -0.14 -5.70
N LEU A 245 -3.53 -0.64 -6.06
CA LEU A 245 -2.26 -0.08 -5.60
C LEU A 245 -2.08 1.36 -6.08
N LEU A 246 -2.49 1.66 -7.33
CA LEU A 246 -2.43 3.02 -7.88
C LEU A 246 -3.47 3.94 -7.24
N LEU A 247 -4.65 3.41 -6.94
CA LEU A 247 -5.69 4.13 -6.21
C LEU A 247 -5.24 4.43 -4.77
N GLY A 248 -4.62 3.47 -4.09
CA GLY A 248 -3.97 3.66 -2.80
C GLY A 248 -2.92 4.78 -2.85
N CYS A 249 -2.10 4.81 -3.90
CA CYS A 249 -1.10 5.86 -4.10
C CYS A 249 -1.74 7.25 -4.15
N VAL A 250 -2.81 7.41 -4.93
CA VAL A 250 -3.55 8.68 -5.01
C VAL A 250 -4.19 9.04 -3.67
N THR A 251 -4.78 8.07 -2.99
CA THR A 251 -5.42 8.28 -1.69
C THR A 251 -4.41 8.70 -0.63
N ASN A 252 -3.19 8.14 -0.62
CA ASN A 252 -2.12 8.61 0.24
C ASN A 252 -1.74 10.08 -0.05
N LEU A 253 -1.62 10.48 -1.32
CA LEU A 253 -1.25 11.87 -1.64
C LEU A 253 -2.34 12.86 -1.25
N THR A 254 -3.61 12.50 -1.44
CA THR A 254 -4.72 13.44 -1.41
C THR A 254 -5.58 13.38 -0.15
N GLY A 255 -5.71 12.21 0.48
CA GLY A 255 -6.70 11.93 1.53
C GLY A 255 -6.24 12.19 2.96
N TYR A 256 -4.99 11.89 3.32
CA TYR A 256 -4.54 12.05 4.71
C TYR A 256 -4.18 13.49 5.05
N ARG A 257 -4.27 13.82 6.35
CA ARG A 257 -3.97 15.15 6.89
C ARG A 257 -2.53 15.58 6.59
N LYS A 258 -2.36 16.71 5.90
CA LYS A 258 -1.03 17.31 5.67
C LYS A 258 -0.76 18.47 6.62
N TYR A 259 0.49 18.65 7.01
CA TYR A 259 0.93 19.73 7.90
C TYR A 259 1.74 20.78 7.13
N GLY A 260 1.46 22.07 7.36
CA GLY A 260 2.11 23.15 6.60
C GLY A 260 1.77 23.13 5.12
N ASP A 261 2.61 23.74 4.27
CA ASP A 261 2.45 23.66 2.81
C ASP A 261 3.17 22.39 2.28
N PRO A 262 2.44 21.37 1.80
CA PRO A 262 3.05 20.14 1.32
C PRO A 262 3.92 20.31 0.07
N LEU A 263 3.75 21.40 -0.66
CA LEU A 263 4.46 21.69 -1.90
C LEU A 263 5.59 22.70 -1.68
N GLU A 264 5.84 23.16 -0.44
CA GLU A 264 6.83 24.19 -0.14
C GLU A 264 8.22 23.81 -0.65
N ALA A 265 8.67 22.58 -0.34
CA ALA A 265 9.97 22.08 -0.76
C ALA A 265 10.09 22.07 -2.29
N TYR A 266 9.06 21.57 -2.98
CA TYR A 266 8.99 21.60 -4.43
C TYR A 266 9.07 23.03 -4.97
N GLN A 267 8.29 23.98 -4.44
CA GLN A 267 8.30 25.37 -4.90
C GLN A 267 9.67 26.03 -4.75
N ARG A 268 10.40 25.74 -3.67
CA ARG A 268 11.77 26.22 -3.47
C ARG A 268 12.71 25.69 -4.56
N PHE A 269 12.65 24.39 -4.86
CA PHE A 269 13.46 23.81 -5.93
C PHE A 269 13.02 24.28 -7.32
N ALA A 270 11.72 24.37 -7.58
CA ALA A 270 11.19 24.87 -8.84
C ALA A 270 11.65 26.30 -9.11
N THR A 271 11.68 27.14 -8.08
CA THR A 271 12.25 28.50 -8.17
C THR A 271 13.75 28.46 -8.44
N ALA A 272 14.51 27.60 -7.76
CA ALA A 272 15.96 27.51 -7.92
C ALA A 272 16.39 26.97 -9.30
N PHE A 273 15.57 26.11 -9.91
CA PHE A 273 15.86 25.43 -11.18
C PHE A 273 15.04 25.93 -12.38
N ASP A 274 14.28 27.02 -12.22
CA ASP A 274 13.40 27.59 -13.26
C ASP A 274 12.37 26.58 -13.82
N LEU A 275 11.78 25.79 -12.92
CA LEU A 275 10.72 24.83 -13.23
C LEU A 275 9.33 25.47 -13.03
N PRO A 276 8.27 24.92 -13.66
CA PRO A 276 6.90 25.37 -13.44
C PRO A 276 6.51 25.34 -11.97
N ARG A 277 6.01 26.47 -11.46
CA ARG A 277 5.47 26.58 -10.11
C ARG A 277 4.01 26.18 -10.09
N VAL A 278 3.59 25.66 -8.95
CA VAL A 278 2.21 25.24 -8.67
C VAL A 278 1.67 26.12 -7.55
N GLU A 279 0.35 26.26 -7.47
CA GLU A 279 -0.28 27.04 -6.42
C GLU A 279 0.02 26.41 -5.05
N SER A 280 0.41 27.24 -4.08
CA SER A 280 0.57 26.79 -2.70
C SER A 280 -0.80 26.40 -2.16
N ILE A 281 -0.85 25.24 -1.50
CA ILE A 281 -2.02 24.81 -0.76
C ILE A 281 -1.62 24.74 0.70
N ASN A 282 -2.37 25.38 1.58
CA ASN A 282 -2.17 25.13 3.00
C ASN A 282 -2.66 23.71 3.30
N GLY A 283 -1.84 22.94 4.00
CA GLY A 283 -2.25 21.69 4.64
C GLY A 283 -3.33 21.94 5.68
N ASP A 284 -3.92 20.86 6.18
CA ASP A 284 -5.08 20.91 7.05
C ASP A 284 -4.73 21.31 8.49
N ALA A 285 -3.43 21.30 8.83
CA ALA A 285 -2.91 21.69 10.12
C ALA A 285 -1.63 22.54 9.99
N PRO A 286 -1.38 23.48 10.92
CA PRO A 286 -0.12 24.23 10.95
C PRO A 286 1.07 23.28 11.24
N VAL A 287 2.28 23.65 10.81
CA VAL A 287 3.50 22.84 11.04
C VAL A 287 3.75 22.63 12.54
N GLU A 288 3.38 23.62 13.35
CA GLU A 288 3.46 23.61 14.81
C GLU A 288 2.64 22.48 15.43
N ALA A 289 1.62 21.95 14.74
CA ALA A 289 0.87 20.79 15.21
C ALA A 289 1.63 19.45 15.07
N LEU A 290 2.75 19.41 14.34
CA LEU A 290 3.69 18.27 14.35
C LEU A 290 4.52 18.23 15.65
N ALA A 291 4.74 19.39 16.26
CA ALA A 291 5.33 19.49 17.58
C ALA A 291 4.22 19.30 18.62
N LEU A 292 3.77 18.06 18.81
CA LEU A 292 2.96 17.77 19.99
C LEU A 292 3.77 18.18 21.23
N GLU A 293 3.16 19.04 22.04
CA GLU A 293 3.53 19.27 23.43
C GLU A 293 3.62 17.90 24.14
N ASP A 294 4.78 17.66 24.76
CA ASP A 294 5.10 16.45 25.55
C ASP A 294 4.02 16.06 26.57
#